data_AF-A0A1I4SF14-F1
#
_entry.id   AF-A0A1I4SF14-F1
#
_cell.length_a   1.000
_cell.length_b   1.000
_cell.length_c   1.000
_cell.angle_alpha   90.00
_cell.angle_beta   90.00
_cell.angle_gamma   90.00
#
_symmetry.space_group_name_H-M   'P 1'
#
loop_
_entity.id
_entity.type
_entity.pdbx_description
1 polymer ?
#
loop_
_entity_poly.entity_id
_entity_poly.type
_entity_poly.pdbx_seq_one_letter_code
_entity_poly.pdbx_strand_id
1 'polypeptide(L)'
;MVFNILVDNTDDHEKNHSLLVVNPRGNGRLKLAPAYDVLPSNSGLGFQEFICGAHGRESTLENAMSQCDAFGLPPGEAAAEVVAVIDVVNTWQEHFAHAGVSACDIVSLAERIDDDELLTQRIGFDQARFQSGPAKRKRSSPFRRA
;
A
#
# COMPACT_ATOMS: atom_id res chain seq x y z
N MET A 1 0.46 3.27 -0.42
CA MET A 1 1.07 2.62 -1.61
C MET A 1 0.35 1.34 -2.03
N VAL A 2 0.55 0.17 -1.41
CA VAL A 2 -0.10 -1.09 -1.87
C VAL A 2 -1.63 -0.97 -1.92
N PHE A 3 -2.24 -0.41 -0.88
CA PHE A 3 -3.68 -0.15 -0.89
C PHE A 3 -4.09 0.76 -2.05
N ASN A 4 -3.34 1.85 -2.29
CA ASN A 4 -3.63 2.78 -3.40
C ASN A 4 -3.56 2.08 -4.77
N ILE A 5 -2.58 1.21 -4.99
CA ILE A 5 -2.49 0.39 -6.20
C ILE A 5 -3.77 -0.44 -6.36
N LEU A 6 -4.16 -1.17 -5.31
CA LEU A 6 -5.26 -2.13 -5.37
C LEU A 6 -6.67 -1.51 -5.46
N VAL A 7 -6.80 -0.20 -5.23
CA VAL A 7 -8.06 0.53 -5.38
C VAL A 7 -8.00 1.62 -6.46
N ASP A 8 -6.94 1.65 -7.27
CA ASP A 8 -6.67 2.69 -8.28
C ASP A 8 -6.71 4.14 -7.72
N ASN A 9 -6.22 4.35 -6.49
CA ASN A 9 -6.06 5.70 -5.92
C ASN A 9 -4.77 6.34 -6.46
N THR A 10 -4.84 6.91 -7.65
CA THR A 10 -3.68 7.50 -8.34
C THR A 10 -3.33 8.93 -7.90
N ASP A 11 -4.22 9.61 -7.18
CA ASP A 11 -4.06 11.02 -6.75
C ASP A 11 -3.50 11.15 -5.32
N ASP A 12 -2.77 10.14 -4.83
CA ASP A 12 -2.15 10.17 -3.50
C ASP A 12 -0.87 11.03 -3.47
N HIS A 13 -1.04 12.35 -3.58
CA HIS A 13 0.04 13.33 -3.57
C HIS A 13 0.48 13.74 -2.16
N GLU A 14 1.57 14.51 -2.03
CA GLU A 14 2.19 14.86 -0.75
C GLU A 14 1.25 15.56 0.24
N LYS A 15 0.23 16.28 -0.24
CA LYS A 15 -0.75 16.95 0.62
C LYS A 15 -1.77 16.00 1.25
N ASN A 16 -1.85 14.75 0.79
CA ASN A 16 -2.68 13.70 1.39
C ASN A 16 -1.98 13.00 2.56
N HIS A 17 -0.75 13.43 2.87
CA HIS A 17 0.04 12.94 4.00
C HIS A 17 0.32 14.05 5.00
N SER A 18 -0.21 13.91 6.21
CA SER A 18 -0.02 14.88 7.30
C SER A 18 0.64 14.26 8.52
N LEU A 19 1.44 15.06 9.22
CA LEU A 19 2.00 14.72 10.52
C LEU A 19 1.27 15.50 11.63
N LEU A 20 0.76 14.75 12.61
CA LEU A 20 0.17 15.30 13.83
C LEU A 20 1.28 15.70 14.81
N VAL A 21 1.16 16.90 15.37
CA VAL A 21 2.02 17.39 16.45
C VAL A 21 1.44 16.93 17.78
N VAL A 22 2.05 15.93 18.41
CA VAL A 22 1.51 15.30 19.63
C VAL A 22 1.70 16.19 20.88
N ASN A 23 2.81 16.94 20.95
CA ASN A 23 3.06 17.90 22.02
C ASN A 23 3.62 19.21 21.43
N PRO A 24 2.77 20.21 21.12
CA PRO A 24 3.19 21.44 20.47
C PRO A 24 4.12 22.34 21.30
N ARG A 25 4.17 22.15 22.62
CA ARG A 25 4.96 22.99 23.54
C ARG A 25 6.17 22.29 24.14
N GLY A 26 6.30 20.97 23.94
CA GLY A 26 7.52 20.23 24.21
C GLY A 26 8.27 19.99 22.90
N ASN A 27 9.50 19.47 22.98
CA ASN A 27 10.18 18.86 21.83
C ASN A 27 9.45 17.54 21.46
N GLY A 28 8.19 17.68 21.05
CA GLY A 28 7.23 16.59 20.88
C GLY A 28 7.55 15.71 19.68
N ARG A 29 7.07 14.48 19.74
CA ARG A 29 7.18 13.52 18.62
C ARG A 29 6.11 13.85 17.58
N LEU A 30 6.48 13.75 16.31
CA LEU A 30 5.52 13.73 15.21
C LEU A 30 4.92 12.32 15.09
N LYS A 31 3.64 12.24 14.73
CA LYS A 31 2.96 10.98 14.42
C LYS A 31 2.26 11.15 13.07
N LEU A 32 2.30 10.12 12.23
CA LEU A 32 1.51 10.12 11.00
C LEU A 32 0.01 10.25 11.34
N ALA A 33 -0.69 11.13 10.65
CA ALA A 33 -2.14 11.21 10.72
C ALA A 33 -2.76 9.91 10.19
N PRO A 34 -3.99 9.55 10.60
CA PRO A 34 -4.76 8.54 9.87
C PRO A 34 -4.84 8.91 8.39
N ALA A 35 -4.89 7.92 7.51
CA ALA A 35 -5.07 8.17 6.09
C ALA A 35 -6.40 8.90 5.83
N TYR A 36 -6.39 9.83 4.88
CA TYR A 36 -7.55 10.58 4.43
C TYR A 36 -7.45 10.79 2.91
N ASP A 37 -8.57 11.17 2.30
CA ASP A 37 -8.66 11.36 0.84
C ASP A 37 -8.17 10.15 0.03
N VAL A 38 -8.67 8.97 0.43
CA VAL A 38 -8.35 7.70 -0.21
C VAL A 38 -9.55 7.27 -1.03
N LEU A 39 -9.51 7.56 -2.33
CA LEU A 39 -10.60 7.31 -3.26
C LEU A 39 -10.06 6.65 -4.53
N PRO A 40 -10.78 5.71 -5.16
CA PRO A 40 -10.48 5.29 -6.51
C PRO A 40 -10.52 6.50 -7.44
N SER A 41 -9.43 6.78 -8.15
CA SER A 41 -9.38 7.86 -9.13
C SER A 41 -10.15 7.52 -10.41
N ASN A 42 -10.42 6.23 -10.64
CA ASN A 42 -11.09 5.71 -11.84
C ASN A 42 -10.41 6.20 -13.13
N SER A 43 -9.08 6.35 -13.08
CA SER A 43 -8.30 6.85 -14.20
C SER A 43 -7.87 5.71 -15.11
N GLY A 44 -7.63 4.51 -14.54
CA GLY A 44 -7.13 3.35 -15.28
C GLY A 44 -5.78 3.59 -15.96
N LEU A 45 -5.02 4.58 -15.49
CA LEU A 45 -3.75 4.96 -16.13
C LEU A 45 -2.60 4.01 -15.80
N GLY A 46 -2.72 3.23 -14.73
CA GLY A 46 -1.67 2.30 -14.30
C GLY A 46 -0.44 2.97 -13.68
N PHE A 47 -0.50 4.27 -13.35
CA PHE A 47 0.60 5.00 -12.70
C PHE A 47 0.16 5.69 -11.41
N GLN A 48 0.89 5.44 -10.32
CA GLN A 48 0.68 6.10 -9.03
C GLN A 48 1.30 7.50 -9.01
N GLU A 49 0.95 8.35 -8.05
CA GLU A 49 1.59 9.66 -7.92
C GLU A 49 3.06 9.55 -7.49
N PHE A 50 3.32 8.77 -6.45
CA PHE A 50 4.68 8.47 -6.00
C PHE A 50 5.31 7.29 -6.75
N ILE A 51 6.64 7.25 -6.76
CA ILE A 51 7.42 6.08 -7.21
C ILE A 51 7.09 4.89 -6.32
N CYS A 52 6.74 3.76 -6.93
CA CYS A 52 6.45 2.51 -6.23
C CYS A 52 7.67 1.62 -6.06
N GLY A 53 8.66 1.71 -6.96
CA GLY A 53 9.87 0.90 -6.90
C GLY A 53 10.79 1.07 -8.11
N ALA A 54 11.46 -0.01 -8.49
CA ALA A 54 12.45 -0.04 -9.58
C ALA A 54 11.86 0.33 -10.95
N HIS A 55 10.56 0.12 -11.15
CA HIS A 55 9.82 0.47 -12.36
C HIS A 55 9.11 1.82 -12.23
N GLY A 56 9.64 2.72 -11.39
CA GLY A 56 9.11 4.07 -11.23
C GLY A 56 7.69 4.05 -10.67
N ARG A 57 6.77 4.71 -11.37
CA ARG A 57 5.38 4.94 -10.95
C ARG A 57 4.42 3.81 -11.34
N GLU A 58 4.87 2.74 -11.99
CA GLU A 58 4.00 1.64 -12.42
C GLU A 58 3.23 1.04 -11.23
N SER A 59 1.91 0.95 -11.37
CA SER A 59 0.95 0.53 -10.33
C SER A 59 0.87 -0.98 -10.23
N THR A 60 1.99 -1.63 -9.95
CA THR A 60 2.04 -3.09 -9.82
C THR A 60 2.56 -3.53 -8.45
N LEU A 61 2.02 -4.64 -7.94
CA LEU A 61 2.52 -5.29 -6.72
C LEU A 61 3.96 -5.76 -6.88
N GLU A 62 4.35 -6.18 -8.09
CA GLU A 62 5.74 -6.54 -8.39
C GLU A 62 6.67 -5.33 -8.25
N ASN A 63 6.27 -4.17 -8.80
CA ASN A 63 7.04 -2.94 -8.63
C ASN A 63 7.12 -2.51 -7.16
N ALA A 64 6.00 -2.54 -6.42
CA ALA A 64 5.98 -2.26 -4.99
C ALA A 64 6.92 -3.16 -4.18
N MET A 65 7.03 -4.44 -4.54
CA MET A 65 7.92 -5.41 -3.88
C MET A 65 9.40 -5.21 -4.24
N SER A 66 9.70 -4.62 -5.41
CA SER A 66 11.07 -4.47 -5.93
C SER A 66 12.00 -3.63 -5.04
N GLN A 67 11.45 -2.76 -4.18
CA GLN A 67 12.20 -1.89 -3.25
C GLN A 67 11.61 -1.90 -1.84
N CYS A 68 11.07 -3.03 -1.39
CA CYS A 68 10.50 -3.16 -0.05
C CYS A 68 11.50 -2.83 1.09
N ASP A 69 12.81 -2.97 0.84
CA ASP A 69 13.87 -2.62 1.77
C ASP A 69 14.00 -1.11 2.04
N ALA A 70 13.60 -0.26 1.09
CA ALA A 70 13.50 1.19 1.28
C ALA A 70 12.48 1.57 2.38
N PHE A 71 11.48 0.71 2.61
CA PHE A 71 10.48 0.83 3.69
C PHE A 71 10.93 0.14 4.99
N GLY A 72 12.15 -0.39 5.04
CA GLY A 72 12.70 -1.06 6.21
C GLY A 72 12.20 -2.50 6.41
N LEU A 73 11.43 -3.04 5.47
CA LEU A 73 10.84 -4.39 5.55
C LEU A 73 11.72 -5.41 4.82
N PRO A 74 11.99 -6.58 5.42
CA PRO A 74 12.46 -7.76 4.68
C PRO A 74 11.42 -8.22 3.65
N PRO A 75 11.83 -8.85 2.53
CA PRO A 75 10.90 -9.27 1.47
C PRO A 75 9.76 -10.16 1.97
N GLY A 76 10.03 -11.12 2.85
CA GLY A 76 8.99 -11.99 3.41
C GLY A 76 7.97 -11.27 4.29
N GLU A 77 8.41 -10.27 5.07
CA GLU A 77 7.52 -9.42 5.89
C GLU A 77 6.71 -8.48 4.98
N ALA A 78 7.34 -7.83 4.00
CA ALA A 78 6.64 -6.99 3.04
C ALA A 78 5.58 -7.78 2.26
N ALA A 79 5.89 -9.00 1.83
CA ALA A 79 4.92 -9.85 1.14
C ALA A 79 3.75 -10.26 2.06
N ALA A 80 3.99 -10.45 3.36
CA ALA A 80 2.91 -10.69 4.33
C ALA A 80 1.98 -9.47 4.46
N GLU A 81 2.54 -8.26 4.50
CA GLU A 81 1.76 -7.01 4.51
C GLU A 81 0.95 -6.86 3.21
N VAL A 82 1.52 -7.20 2.05
CA VAL A 82 0.76 -7.19 0.77
C VAL A 82 -0.43 -8.13 0.83
N VAL A 83 -0.25 -9.38 1.31
CA VAL A 83 -1.35 -10.34 1.47
C VAL A 83 -2.43 -9.80 2.41
N ALA A 84 -2.04 -9.22 3.56
CA ALA A 84 -3.00 -8.62 4.49
C ALA A 84 -3.84 -7.50 3.84
N VAL A 85 -3.22 -6.68 2.99
CA VAL A 85 -3.95 -5.64 2.23
C VAL A 85 -4.86 -6.27 1.17
N ILE A 86 -4.40 -7.30 0.45
CA ILE A 86 -5.23 -8.03 -0.52
C ILE A 86 -6.47 -8.62 0.16
N ASP A 87 -6.31 -9.25 1.32
CA ASP A 87 -7.42 -9.85 2.07
C ASP A 87 -8.48 -8.80 2.45
N VAL A 88 -8.04 -7.59 2.86
CA VAL A 88 -8.95 -6.48 3.12
C VAL A 88 -9.66 -6.03 1.84
N VAL A 89 -8.90 -5.77 0.77
CA VAL A 89 -9.47 -5.30 -0.50
C VAL A 89 -10.45 -6.32 -1.07
N ASN A 90 -10.23 -7.62 -0.95
CA ASN A 90 -11.16 -8.65 -1.41
C ASN A 90 -12.56 -8.57 -0.76
N THR A 91 -12.71 -7.86 0.35
CA THR A 91 -13.99 -7.66 1.06
C THR A 91 -14.64 -6.29 0.78
N TRP A 92 -14.09 -5.50 -0.15
CA TRP A 92 -14.47 -4.09 -0.35
C TRP A 92 -15.96 -3.88 -0.66
N GLN A 93 -16.57 -4.74 -1.48
CA GLN A 93 -17.99 -4.63 -1.85
C GLN A 93 -18.91 -4.82 -0.64
N GLU A 94 -18.63 -5.85 0.17
CA GLU A 94 -19.38 -6.11 1.40
C GLU A 94 -19.20 -4.97 2.40
N HIS A 95 -17.98 -4.45 2.53
CA HIS A 95 -17.70 -3.31 3.40
C HIS A 95 -18.51 -2.08 2.98
N PHE A 96 -18.53 -1.73 1.69
CA PHE A 96 -19.30 -0.59 1.20
C PHE A 96 -20.80 -0.79 1.30
N ALA A 97 -21.31 -2.01 1.08
CA ALA A 97 -22.72 -2.31 1.31
C ALA A 97 -23.12 -2.07 2.78
N HIS A 98 -22.29 -2.52 3.73
CA HIS A 98 -22.51 -2.26 5.16
C HIS A 98 -22.41 -0.78 5.53
N ALA A 99 -21.58 0.00 4.81
CA ALA A 99 -21.45 1.44 4.98
C ALA A 99 -22.62 2.24 4.35
N GLY A 100 -23.54 1.58 3.63
CA GLY A 100 -24.71 2.21 3.01
C GLY A 100 -24.48 2.76 1.60
N VAL A 101 -23.39 2.35 0.93
CA VAL A 101 -23.18 2.65 -0.49
C VAL A 101 -24.22 1.93 -1.33
N SER A 102 -24.75 2.58 -2.36
CA SER A 102 -25.80 1.99 -3.17
C SER A 102 -25.28 0.82 -4.00
N ALA A 103 -26.12 -0.17 -4.29
CA ALA A 103 -25.75 -1.28 -5.15
C ALA A 103 -25.32 -0.82 -6.56
N CYS A 104 -25.90 0.28 -7.06
CA CYS A 104 -25.52 0.88 -8.33
C CYS A 104 -24.07 1.40 -8.30
N ASP A 105 -23.70 2.11 -7.23
CA ASP A 105 -22.35 2.65 -7.07
C ASP A 105 -21.32 1.54 -6.86
N ILE A 106 -21.66 0.48 -6.11
CA ILE A 106 -20.79 -0.70 -5.94
C ILE A 106 -20.53 -1.36 -7.30
N VAL A 107 -21.56 -1.54 -8.13
CA VAL A 107 -21.39 -2.09 -9.49
C VAL A 107 -20.48 -1.18 -10.33
N SER A 108 -20.68 0.14 -10.26
CA SER A 108 -19.85 1.10 -11.01
C SER A 108 -18.39 1.09 -10.54
N LEU A 109 -18.14 1.00 -9.23
CA LEU A 109 -16.79 0.92 -8.67
C LEU A 109 -16.10 -0.40 -9.01
N ALA A 110 -16.86 -1.50 -9.14
CA ALA A 110 -16.33 -2.80 -9.48
C ALA A 110 -15.74 -2.85 -10.90
N GLU A 111 -16.22 -2.00 -11.82
CA GLU A 111 -15.66 -1.84 -13.16
C GLU A 111 -14.20 -1.36 -13.15
N ARG A 112 -13.68 -0.90 -12.00
CA ARG A 112 -12.27 -0.55 -11.80
C ARG A 112 -11.58 -1.38 -10.74
N ILE A 113 -12.13 -1.39 -9.52
CA ILE A 113 -11.46 -2.07 -8.40
C ILE A 113 -11.30 -3.57 -8.72
N ASP A 114 -12.26 -4.15 -9.44
CA ASP A 114 -12.24 -5.54 -9.91
C ASP A 114 -12.01 -5.67 -11.42
N ASP A 115 -11.34 -4.69 -12.05
CA ASP A 115 -10.91 -4.84 -13.44
C ASP A 115 -9.88 -5.97 -13.62
N ASP A 116 -9.68 -6.40 -14.87
CA ASP A 116 -8.82 -7.54 -15.19
C ASP A 116 -7.38 -7.35 -14.69
N GLU A 117 -6.85 -6.12 -14.72
CA GLU A 117 -5.47 -5.84 -14.34
C GLU A 117 -5.28 -5.95 -12.83
N LEU A 118 -6.08 -5.22 -12.03
CA LEU A 118 -5.99 -5.24 -10.57
C LEU A 118 -6.42 -6.58 -9.99
N LEU A 119 -7.45 -7.21 -10.55
CA LEU A 119 -7.89 -8.54 -10.11
C LEU A 119 -6.80 -9.58 -10.37
N THR A 120 -6.17 -9.56 -11.54
CA THR A 120 -5.05 -10.48 -11.86
C THR A 120 -3.89 -10.30 -10.89
N GLN A 121 -3.58 -9.06 -10.49
CA GLN A 121 -2.55 -8.81 -9.47
C GLN A 121 -2.92 -9.40 -8.11
N ARG A 122 -4.18 -9.24 -7.66
CA ARG A 122 -4.64 -9.79 -6.36
C ARG A 122 -4.61 -11.32 -6.35
N ILE A 123 -5.16 -11.96 -7.37
CA ILE A 123 -5.24 -13.43 -7.43
C ILE A 123 -3.89 -14.08 -7.74
N GLY A 124 -3.00 -13.38 -8.45
CA GLY A 124 -1.71 -13.88 -8.90
C GLY A 124 -0.55 -13.62 -7.93
N PHE A 125 -0.78 -12.88 -6.85
CA PHE A 125 0.28 -12.59 -5.87
C PHE A 125 0.60 -13.83 -5.04
N ASP A 126 1.82 -14.36 -5.23
CA ASP A 126 2.33 -15.49 -4.46
C ASP A 126 3.39 -15.03 -3.45
N GLN A 127 3.02 -15.06 -2.16
CA GLN A 127 3.89 -14.70 -1.05
C GLN A 127 5.16 -15.58 -0.99
N ALA A 128 5.09 -16.84 -1.40
CA ALA A 128 6.21 -17.78 -1.31
C ALA A 128 7.41 -17.34 -2.15
N ARG A 129 7.18 -16.59 -3.24
CA ARG A 129 8.23 -16.00 -4.10
C ARG A 129 9.19 -15.08 -3.34
N PHE A 130 8.78 -14.56 -2.19
CA PHE A 130 9.52 -13.56 -1.41
C PHE A 130 10.07 -14.10 -0.08
N GLN A 131 9.85 -15.39 0.23
CA GLN A 131 10.31 -16.00 1.48
C GLN A 131 11.80 -16.39 1.46
N SER A 132 12.40 -16.50 0.27
CA SER A 132 13.82 -16.87 0.10
C SER A 132 14.71 -15.66 -0.16
N GLY A 133 14.95 -14.84 0.87
CA GLY A 133 15.96 -13.77 0.86
C GLY A 133 17.09 -14.07 1.86
N PRO A 134 18.36 -13.71 1.57
CA PRO A 134 19.48 -14.06 2.44
C PRO A 134 19.31 -13.44 3.83
N ALA A 135 19.51 -14.25 4.87
CA ALA A 135 19.49 -13.78 6.25
C ALA A 135 20.43 -12.58 6.42
N LYS A 136 19.91 -11.43 6.90
CA LYS A 136 20.73 -10.24 7.15
C LYS A 136 21.88 -10.60 8.09
N ARG A 137 23.12 -10.37 7.63
CA ARG A 137 24.32 -10.37 8.47
C ARG A 137 24.10 -9.33 9.59
N LYS A 138 24.08 -9.75 10.86
CA LYS A 138 23.93 -8.83 12.01
C LYS A 138 24.96 -7.71 11.90
N ARG A 139 24.55 -6.50 11.54
CA ARG A 139 25.42 -5.32 11.61
C ARG A 139 25.65 -5.04 13.10
N SER A 140 26.90 -5.10 13.55
CA SER A 140 27.22 -4.65 14.90
C SER A 140 26.90 -3.16 14.98
N SER A 141 26.02 -2.78 15.90
CA SER A 141 25.75 -1.37 16.18
C SER A 141 27.07 -0.65 16.47
N PRO A 142 27.36 0.48 15.79
CA PRO A 142 28.52 1.33 16.12
C PRO A 142 28.36 2.01 17.50
N PHE A 143 27.21 1.85 18.16
CA PHE A 143 26.91 2.40 19.48
C PHE A 143 26.96 1.36 20.60
N ARG A 144 27.66 0.23 20.44
CA ARG A 144 28.01 -0.61 21.59
C ARG A 144 28.95 0.20 22.49
N ARG A 145 28.40 0.75 23.58
CA ARG A 145 29.17 1.39 24.64
C ARG A 145 30.18 0.38 25.20
N ALA A 146 31.43 0.82 25.29
CA ALA A 146 32.51 0.15 26.02
C ALA A 146 32.19 0.08 27.52
#